data_AF-A0AAW0BVW8-F1
#
_entry.id   AF-A0AAW0BVW8-F1
#
_cell.length_a   1.000
_cell.length_b   1.000
_cell.length_c   1.000
_cell.angle_alpha   90.00
_cell.angle_beta   90.00
_cell.angle_gamma   90.00
#
_symmetry.space_group_name_H-M   'P 1'
#
loop_
_entity.id
_entity.type
_entity.pdbx_description
1 polymer ?
#
loop_
_entity_poly.entity_id
_entity_poly.type
_entity_poly.pdbx_seq_one_letter_code
_entity_poly.pdbx_strand_id
1 'polypeptide(L)'
;MSTSIDYKQVEQETRSRLELTRRTYDDVRTEFGTWKRAHARDKLGFLRPPADSPDAPRKFPIPSKKFQIPPHCLTPAPSPVLETHSETGSCIQILNYHSDGTVTNSTDSIQVYNVVEPLEPHPEYRYCSPSSRNVNARMLDERLAAFHPFPEDPNFPAKKYLGLFGGFQWIDDQVDPDEEVIQFEVVRRLHIDHGLSPQDIDCILQLYGEQEDMSCLPLRDSHESGLLWAVSQRDLPEVIWHYGLPFSSNKQLPPHFVPKFLNPKDDFGMLNQADNCGVHVSHEWQQQTPPFHPKQPLLASTQLLAKAHEPCDNKCFLLLSEEALNNHIFDAVPVSQHTVLNSILKVEPDIQPCDLAVICEMTCSNAFLLRKQVLGDDVKPPSANVRKRNEISPQDPGSTHVQRTVPVIRRKNHVNETVGATVIVGGDFQDAIQAVAGTNLPAIQNASAGKQPVNATRKSAPHAMHVIINARTQVYSEEHLMFVL
;
A
#
# COMPACT_ATOMS: atom_id res chain seq x y z
N MET A 1 36.84 -8.15 -31.91
CA MET A 1 37.12 -9.50 -31.36
C MET A 1 35.90 -9.91 -30.57
N SER A 2 35.11 -10.87 -31.07
CA SER A 2 33.91 -11.35 -30.36
C SER A 2 34.36 -12.36 -29.31
N THR A 3 34.26 -12.01 -28.03
CA THR A 3 34.46 -12.94 -26.93
C THR A 3 33.31 -13.95 -26.96
N SER A 4 33.58 -15.18 -27.42
CA SER A 4 32.62 -16.28 -27.33
C SER A 4 32.41 -16.58 -25.85
N ILE A 5 31.23 -16.27 -25.33
CA ILE A 5 30.83 -16.65 -23.98
C ILE A 5 30.71 -18.17 -23.96
N ASP A 6 31.45 -18.83 -23.08
CA ASP A 6 31.30 -20.27 -22.85
C ASP A 6 30.08 -20.50 -21.95
N TYR A 7 28.94 -20.78 -22.59
CA TYR A 7 27.68 -21.04 -21.90
C TYR A 7 27.77 -22.16 -20.86
N LYS A 8 28.66 -23.15 -21.04
CA LYS A 8 28.81 -24.24 -20.05
C LYS A 8 29.43 -23.76 -18.76
N GLN A 9 30.38 -22.82 -18.86
CA GLN A 9 31.02 -22.22 -17.69
C GLN A 9 29.99 -21.39 -16.90
N VAL A 10 29.17 -20.60 -17.58
CA VAL A 10 28.11 -19.79 -16.95
C VAL A 10 27.06 -20.67 -16.27
N GLU A 11 26.64 -21.77 -16.90
CA GLU A 11 25.70 -22.73 -16.30
C GLU A 11 26.28 -23.41 -15.05
N GLN A 12 27.55 -23.82 -15.12
CA GLN A 12 28.23 -24.44 -13.98
C GLN A 12 28.39 -23.48 -12.80
N GLU A 13 28.75 -22.22 -13.07
CA GLU A 13 28.85 -21.17 -12.05
C GLU A 13 27.48 -20.89 -11.41
N THR A 14 26.44 -20.76 -12.23
CA THR A 14 25.06 -20.55 -11.75
C THR A 14 24.62 -21.69 -10.83
N ARG A 15 24.86 -22.95 -11.23
CA ARG A 15 24.56 -24.13 -10.40
C ARG A 15 25.35 -24.13 -9.08
N SER A 16 26.63 -23.74 -9.13
CA SER A 16 27.45 -23.65 -7.92
C SER A 16 26.92 -22.59 -6.94
N ARG A 17 26.45 -21.45 -7.46
CA ARG A 17 25.88 -20.36 -6.65
C ARG A 17 24.52 -20.72 -6.07
N LEU A 18 23.70 -21.46 -6.81
CA LEU A 18 22.41 -21.98 -6.33
C LEU A 18 22.61 -22.98 -5.19
N GLU A 19 23.55 -23.92 -5.34
CA GLU A 19 23.88 -24.89 -4.29
C GLU A 19 24.44 -24.21 -3.03
N LEU A 20 25.27 -23.16 -3.20
CA LEU A 20 25.73 -22.35 -2.08
C LEU A 20 24.56 -21.69 -1.35
N THR A 21 23.66 -21.05 -2.11
CA THR A 21 22.47 -20.39 -1.56
C THR A 21 21.59 -21.35 -0.78
N ARG A 22 21.36 -22.56 -1.32
CA ARG A 22 20.61 -23.61 -0.63
C ARG A 22 21.22 -23.96 0.72
N ARG A 23 22.53 -24.25 0.74
CA ARG A 23 23.23 -24.62 1.97
C ARG A 23 23.17 -23.49 3.00
N THR A 24 23.43 -22.25 2.58
CA THR A 24 23.32 -21.09 3.47
C THR A 24 21.91 -20.95 4.04
N TYR A 25 20.88 -21.17 3.23
CA TYR A 25 19.49 -21.14 3.68
C TYR A 25 19.18 -22.24 4.70
N ASP A 26 19.54 -23.50 4.40
CA ASP A 26 19.29 -24.63 5.31
C ASP A 26 20.02 -24.45 6.65
N ASP A 27 21.25 -23.92 6.62
CA ASP A 27 22.03 -23.61 7.82
C ASP A 27 21.34 -22.55 8.68
N VAL A 28 20.96 -21.41 8.07
CA VAL A 28 20.26 -20.31 8.76
C VAL A 28 18.92 -20.78 9.32
N ARG A 29 18.15 -21.54 8.55
CA ARG A 29 16.86 -22.09 8.99
C ARG A 29 17.02 -23.05 10.18
N THR A 30 18.05 -23.88 10.17
CA THR A 30 18.36 -24.80 11.26
C THR A 30 18.78 -24.06 12.53
N GLU A 31 19.61 -23.04 12.39
CA GLU A 31 20.02 -22.15 13.49
C GLU A 31 18.81 -21.41 14.08
N PHE A 32 18.02 -20.76 13.24
CA PHE A 32 16.83 -20.01 13.65
C PHE A 32 15.83 -20.92 14.35
N GLY A 33 15.57 -22.12 13.81
CA GLY A 33 14.69 -23.10 14.45
C GLY A 33 15.19 -23.57 15.82
N THR A 34 16.51 -23.68 16.00
CA THR A 34 17.13 -24.02 17.29
C THR A 34 17.00 -22.88 18.29
N TRP A 35 17.29 -21.65 17.87
CA TRP A 35 17.09 -20.45 18.67
C TRP A 35 15.61 -20.27 19.06
N LYS A 36 14.67 -20.35 18.11
CA LYS A 36 13.23 -20.19 18.33
C LYS A 36 12.71 -21.16 19.39
N ARG A 37 13.10 -22.44 19.32
CA ARG A 37 12.72 -23.45 20.32
C ARG A 37 13.30 -23.15 21.70
N ALA A 38 14.56 -22.73 21.78
CA ALA A 38 15.20 -22.39 23.05
C ALA A 38 14.56 -21.13 23.68
N HIS A 39 14.39 -20.08 22.88
CA HIS A 39 13.77 -18.82 23.29
C HIS A 39 12.30 -19.04 23.72
N ALA A 40 11.51 -19.79 22.96
CA ALA A 40 10.13 -20.11 23.34
C ALA A 40 10.07 -20.90 24.66
N ARG A 41 10.97 -21.87 24.87
CA ARG A 41 11.06 -22.63 26.14
C ARG A 41 11.39 -21.71 27.32
N ASP A 42 12.33 -20.79 27.14
CA ASP A 42 12.74 -19.82 28.14
C ASP A 42 11.59 -18.86 28.49
N LYS A 43 10.94 -18.24 27.50
CA LYS A 43 9.78 -17.36 27.70
C LYS A 43 8.58 -18.07 28.33
N LEU A 44 8.28 -19.29 27.92
CA LEU A 44 7.25 -20.10 28.58
C LEU A 44 7.64 -20.45 30.02
N GLY A 45 8.94 -20.56 30.33
CA GLY A 45 9.46 -20.69 31.67
C GLY A 45 9.15 -19.47 32.54
N PHE A 46 9.32 -18.25 32.00
CA PHE A 46 8.98 -17.00 32.69
C PHE A 46 7.47 -16.82 32.93
N LEU A 47 6.64 -17.38 32.05
CA LEU A 47 5.18 -17.38 32.24
C LEU A 47 4.71 -18.41 33.27
N ARG A 48 5.57 -19.36 33.68
CA ARG A 48 5.23 -20.26 34.78
C ARG A 48 5.30 -19.47 36.08
N PRO A 49 4.27 -19.55 36.93
CA PRO A 49 4.36 -19.02 38.29
C PRO A 49 5.59 -19.59 38.99
N PRO A 50 6.32 -18.80 39.81
CA PRO A 50 7.42 -19.32 40.60
C PRO A 50 6.93 -20.52 41.42
N ALA A 51 7.61 -21.66 41.31
CA ALA A 51 7.19 -22.91 41.94
C ALA A 51 7.03 -22.79 43.46
N ASP A 52 7.73 -21.83 44.07
CA ASP A 52 7.74 -21.55 45.51
C ASP A 52 7.03 -20.25 45.88
N SER A 53 6.26 -19.63 44.97
CA SER A 53 5.44 -18.47 45.36
C SER A 53 4.35 -18.95 46.33
N PRO A 54 4.26 -18.44 47.57
CA PRO A 54 3.13 -18.72 48.47
C PRO A 54 1.79 -18.22 47.89
N ASP A 55 1.86 -17.36 46.87
CA ASP A 55 0.75 -16.90 46.03
C ASP A 55 0.71 -17.58 44.66
N ALA A 56 1.39 -18.72 44.48
CA ALA A 56 1.18 -19.58 43.32
C ALA A 56 -0.35 -19.76 43.20
N PRO A 57 -0.94 -19.41 42.04
CA PRO A 57 -2.38 -19.28 41.91
C PRO A 57 -2.97 -20.55 42.47
N ARG A 58 -3.70 -20.44 43.59
CA ARG A 58 -4.59 -21.51 44.06
C ARG A 58 -5.27 -21.94 42.80
N LYS A 59 -5.03 -23.18 42.34
CA LYS A 59 -5.63 -23.72 41.13
C LYS A 59 -7.08 -23.31 41.21
N PHE A 60 -7.50 -22.29 40.45
CA PHE A 60 -8.91 -21.97 40.39
C PHE A 60 -9.46 -23.29 39.87
N PRO A 61 -10.29 -24.01 40.66
CA PRO A 61 -10.79 -25.28 40.19
C PRO A 61 -11.51 -24.94 38.90
N ILE A 62 -10.90 -25.30 37.76
CA ILE A 62 -11.54 -25.20 36.47
C ILE A 62 -12.82 -26.00 36.70
N PRO A 63 -14.00 -25.35 36.70
CA PRO A 63 -15.18 -26.02 37.16
C PRO A 63 -15.43 -27.18 36.21
N SER A 64 -15.23 -28.39 36.71
CA SER A 64 -15.22 -29.61 35.92
C SER A 64 -16.61 -29.87 35.33
N LYS A 65 -16.92 -29.32 34.14
CA LYS A 65 -18.09 -29.62 33.25
C LYS A 65 -19.46 -29.83 33.92
N LYS A 66 -19.62 -29.41 35.17
CA LYS A 66 -20.82 -29.50 36.01
C LYS A 66 -20.98 -28.22 36.82
N PHE A 67 -20.63 -27.08 36.23
CA PHE A 67 -21.33 -25.84 36.59
C PHE A 67 -22.75 -25.99 36.05
N GLN A 68 -23.58 -26.75 36.78
CA GLN A 68 -25.00 -26.53 36.74
C GLN A 68 -25.16 -25.14 37.36
N ILE A 69 -25.43 -24.14 36.53
CA ILE A 69 -25.99 -22.87 37.00
C ILE A 69 -27.16 -23.30 37.88
N PRO A 70 -27.13 -23.01 39.19
CA PRO A 70 -28.21 -23.42 40.06
C PRO A 70 -29.52 -22.82 39.50
N PRO A 71 -30.62 -23.58 39.38
CA PRO A 71 -31.84 -23.12 38.69
C PRO A 71 -32.48 -21.87 39.31
N HIS A 72 -31.98 -21.40 40.46
CA HIS A 72 -32.35 -20.10 41.04
C HIS A 72 -31.74 -18.90 40.31
N CYS A 73 -30.63 -19.04 39.59
CA CYS A 73 -30.01 -17.93 38.84
C CYS A 73 -30.66 -17.65 37.47
N LEU A 74 -31.67 -18.43 37.07
CA LEU A 74 -32.49 -18.19 35.87
C LEU A 74 -33.92 -17.74 36.22
N THR A 75 -34.19 -17.39 37.47
CA THR A 75 -35.41 -16.65 37.77
C THR A 75 -35.27 -15.24 37.19
N PRO A 76 -36.22 -14.75 36.37
CA PRO A 76 -36.24 -13.34 35.99
C PRO A 76 -36.21 -12.56 37.29
N ALA A 77 -35.19 -11.70 37.44
CA ALA A 77 -34.99 -10.92 38.64
C ALA A 77 -36.34 -10.29 39.02
N PRO A 78 -36.87 -10.54 40.24
CA PRO A 78 -38.05 -9.83 40.70
C PRO A 78 -37.71 -8.35 40.54
N SER A 79 -38.63 -7.60 39.92
CA SER A 79 -38.50 -6.16 39.71
C SER A 79 -37.92 -5.54 40.98
N PRO A 80 -36.84 -4.74 40.88
CA PRO A 80 -36.10 -4.29 42.05
C PRO A 80 -37.08 -3.61 43.00
N VAL A 81 -37.35 -4.28 44.11
CA VAL A 81 -38.00 -3.63 45.23
C VAL A 81 -36.99 -2.60 45.69
N LEU A 82 -37.42 -1.34 45.63
CA LEU A 82 -36.66 -0.17 46.00
C LEU A 82 -36.36 -0.24 47.52
N GLU A 83 -35.42 -1.08 47.92
CA GLU A 83 -34.88 -1.05 49.27
C GLU A 83 -34.03 0.21 49.37
N THR A 84 -34.55 1.18 50.11
CA THR A 84 -33.83 2.38 50.55
C THR A 84 -32.66 1.93 51.43
N HIS A 85 -31.54 1.56 50.82
CA HIS A 85 -30.29 1.30 51.50
C HIS A 85 -29.81 2.59 52.16
N SER A 86 -29.56 2.53 53.46
CA SER A 86 -28.97 3.62 54.23
C SER A 86 -27.61 4.00 53.67
N GLU A 87 -27.31 5.29 53.69
CA GLU A 87 -26.13 6.01 53.21
C GLU A 87 -24.79 5.57 53.84
N THR A 88 -24.43 4.29 53.82
CA THR A 88 -23.03 3.88 54.04
C THR A 88 -22.31 4.05 52.72
N GLY A 89 -21.69 5.22 52.53
CA GLY A 89 -20.94 5.58 51.32
C GLY A 89 -20.00 4.45 50.90
N SER A 90 -20.15 4.00 49.66
CA SER A 90 -19.34 2.91 49.11
C SER A 90 -17.90 3.39 49.00
N CYS A 91 -17.03 2.88 49.87
CA CYS A 91 -15.60 3.11 49.76
C CYS A 91 -14.96 2.05 48.87
N ILE A 92 -14.06 2.47 47.98
CA ILE A 92 -13.22 1.52 47.24
C ILE A 92 -11.85 1.48 47.91
N GLN A 93 -11.34 0.27 48.09
CA GLN A 93 -9.96 0.06 48.50
C GLN A 93 -9.05 0.11 47.27
N ILE A 94 -8.14 1.06 47.26
CA ILE A 94 -7.13 1.25 46.22
C ILE A 94 -5.80 0.70 46.76
N LEU A 95 -5.30 -0.34 46.11
CA LEU A 95 -3.97 -0.90 46.32
C LEU A 95 -2.95 -0.09 45.50
N ASN A 96 -2.10 0.69 46.17
CA ASN A 96 -1.02 1.45 45.53
C ASN A 96 0.28 0.67 45.64
N TYR A 97 0.91 0.42 44.49
CA TYR A 97 2.20 -0.26 44.39
C TYR A 97 3.32 0.77 44.19
N HIS A 98 4.30 0.78 45.09
CA HIS A 98 5.44 1.69 45.04
C HIS A 98 6.65 1.04 44.36
N SER A 99 7.58 1.87 43.86
CA SER A 99 8.79 1.41 43.16
C SER A 99 9.76 0.61 44.03
N ASP A 100 9.62 0.69 45.36
CA ASP A 100 10.38 -0.12 46.32
C ASP A 100 9.73 -1.49 46.60
N GLY A 101 8.64 -1.82 45.90
CA GLY A 101 7.88 -3.06 46.06
C GLY A 101 6.89 -3.05 47.22
N THR A 102 6.76 -1.95 47.95
CA THR A 102 5.76 -1.84 49.02
C THR A 102 4.36 -1.63 48.44
N VAL A 103 3.36 -2.23 49.10
CA VAL A 103 1.96 -2.07 48.75
C VAL A 103 1.27 -1.33 49.88
N THR A 104 0.59 -0.22 49.56
CA THR A 104 -0.17 0.56 50.53
C THR A 104 -1.65 0.57 50.16
N ASN A 105 -2.50 0.38 51.16
CA ASN A 105 -3.94 0.49 51.00
C ASN A 105 -4.36 1.93 51.27
N SER A 106 -5.00 2.55 50.29
CA SER A 106 -5.75 3.78 50.48
C SER A 106 -7.24 3.48 50.30
N THR A 107 -8.07 4.16 51.06
CA THR A 107 -9.52 4.04 50.93
C THR A 107 -10.02 5.37 50.41
N ASP A 108 -10.66 5.36 49.25
CA ASP A 108 -11.25 6.58 48.70
C ASP A 108 -12.78 6.47 48.74
N SER A 109 -13.42 7.58 49.09
CA SER A 109 -14.88 7.65 49.18
C SER A 109 -15.42 7.95 47.79
N ILE A 110 -16.13 6.99 47.20
CA ILE A 110 -16.76 7.22 45.91
C ILE A 110 -18.17 7.74 46.15
N GLN A 111 -18.46 8.90 45.59
CA GLN A 111 -19.83 9.36 45.46
C GLN A 111 -20.51 8.51 44.39
N VAL A 112 -21.25 7.49 44.84
CA VAL A 112 -22.11 6.70 43.96
C VAL A 112 -23.35 7.52 43.67
N TYR A 113 -23.38 8.15 42.50
CA TYR A 113 -24.59 8.77 41.98
C TYR A 113 -25.49 7.64 41.46
N ASN A 114 -26.53 7.30 42.24
CA ASN A 114 -27.60 6.47 41.73
C ASN A 114 -28.30 7.26 40.64
N VAL A 115 -28.06 6.92 39.38
CA VAL A 115 -28.82 7.45 38.25
C VAL A 115 -30.23 6.84 38.38
N VAL A 116 -31.12 7.58 39.05
CA VAL A 116 -32.48 7.12 39.42
C VAL A 116 -33.38 6.95 38.19
N GLU A 117 -33.07 7.65 37.10
CA GLU A 117 -33.83 7.57 35.86
C GLU A 117 -33.21 6.55 34.90
N PRO A 118 -33.98 5.57 34.39
CA PRO A 118 -33.49 4.65 33.38
C PRO A 118 -33.08 5.47 32.15
N LEU A 119 -31.77 5.52 31.86
CA LEU A 119 -31.27 6.15 30.66
C LEU A 119 -31.82 5.38 29.46
N GLU A 120 -32.57 6.05 28.59
CA GLU A 120 -32.95 5.47 27.32
C GLU A 120 -31.68 5.16 26.52
N PRO A 121 -31.44 3.91 26.10
CA PRO A 121 -30.25 3.58 25.34
C PRO A 121 -30.27 4.35 24.02
N HIS A 122 -29.14 4.97 23.68
CA HIS A 122 -29.00 5.57 22.37
C HIS A 122 -29.18 4.50 21.27
N PRO A 123 -29.70 4.88 20.09
CA PRO A 123 -29.74 3.98 18.94
C PRO A 123 -28.35 3.40 18.64
N GLU A 124 -28.30 2.16 18.15
CA GLU A 124 -27.04 1.54 17.72
C GLU A 124 -26.37 2.42 16.67
N TYR A 125 -25.15 2.87 16.97
CA TYR A 125 -24.32 3.64 16.05
C TYR A 125 -23.05 2.84 15.76
N ARG A 126 -22.83 2.54 14.48
CA ARG A 126 -21.55 1.99 14.03
C ARG A 126 -20.63 3.14 13.68
N TYR A 127 -19.40 3.06 14.18
CA TYR A 127 -18.40 4.09 13.92
C TYR A 127 -18.22 4.29 12.41
N CYS A 128 -18.27 5.55 11.99
CA CYS A 128 -17.98 5.99 10.63
C CYS A 128 -16.98 7.14 10.74
N SER A 129 -15.80 6.98 10.13
CA SER A 129 -14.81 8.05 10.07
C SER A 129 -15.41 9.26 9.35
N PRO A 130 -15.45 10.46 9.96
CA PRO A 130 -15.98 11.63 9.30
C PRO A 130 -15.11 11.95 8.08
N SER A 131 -15.73 12.19 6.94
CA SER A 131 -15.02 12.60 5.73
C SER A 131 -15.62 13.87 5.14
N SER A 132 -14.75 14.81 4.76
CA SER A 132 -15.13 16.02 4.04
C SER A 132 -15.14 15.83 2.51
N ARG A 133 -14.71 14.64 2.04
CA ARG A 133 -14.57 14.29 0.62
C ARG A 133 -14.93 12.82 0.38
N ASN A 134 -15.22 12.46 -0.86
CA ASN A 134 -15.44 11.06 -1.21
C ASN A 134 -14.10 10.30 -1.15
N VAL A 135 -14.12 9.12 -0.55
CA VAL A 135 -13.02 8.15 -0.57
C VAL A 135 -13.36 7.08 -1.60
N ASN A 136 -12.41 6.71 -2.45
CA ASN A 136 -12.63 5.68 -3.44
C ASN A 136 -12.57 4.30 -2.76
N ALA A 137 -13.72 3.65 -2.60
CA ALA A 137 -13.81 2.32 -1.98
C ALA A 137 -13.15 1.21 -2.82
N ARG A 138 -12.91 1.44 -4.12
CA ARG A 138 -12.26 0.47 -5.02
C ARG A 138 -10.79 0.23 -4.69
N MET A 139 -10.21 1.01 -3.77
CA MET A 139 -8.84 0.78 -3.30
C MET A 139 -8.68 -0.50 -2.47
N LEU A 140 -9.78 -1.13 -2.06
CA LEU A 140 -9.76 -2.45 -1.45
C LEU A 140 -9.99 -3.47 -2.56
N ASP A 141 -9.17 -4.52 -2.61
CA ASP A 141 -9.42 -5.63 -3.52
C ASP A 141 -10.72 -6.32 -3.09
N GLU A 142 -11.83 -5.98 -3.76
CA GLU A 142 -13.16 -6.54 -3.47
C GLU A 142 -13.19 -8.08 -3.61
N ARG A 143 -12.15 -8.66 -4.22
CA ARG A 143 -11.97 -10.12 -4.32
C ARG A 143 -11.48 -10.75 -3.03
N LEU A 144 -10.85 -10.01 -2.12
CA LEU A 144 -10.31 -10.54 -0.87
C LEU A 144 -11.16 -10.04 0.30
N ALA A 145 -11.48 -10.94 1.23
CA ALA A 145 -12.08 -10.50 2.48
C ALA A 145 -11.00 -9.79 3.32
N ALA A 146 -11.30 -8.60 3.84
CA ALA A 146 -10.37 -7.85 4.69
C ALA A 146 -10.37 -8.32 6.16
N PHE A 147 -11.49 -8.85 6.66
CA PHE A 147 -11.59 -9.43 8.00
C PHE A 147 -12.73 -10.45 8.10
N HIS A 148 -12.72 -11.28 9.15
CA HIS A 148 -13.82 -12.17 9.51
C HIS A 148 -14.85 -11.41 10.38
N PRO A 149 -16.08 -11.16 9.91
CA PRO A 149 -17.08 -10.43 10.71
C PRO A 149 -17.64 -11.33 11.81
N PHE A 150 -17.81 -10.77 13.01
CA PHE A 150 -18.49 -11.40 14.14
C PHE A 150 -18.02 -12.84 14.44
N PRO A 151 -16.70 -13.06 14.66
CA PRO A 151 -16.17 -14.41 14.90
C PRO A 151 -16.81 -15.09 16.13
N GLU A 152 -17.29 -14.29 17.09
CA GLU A 152 -17.93 -14.76 18.32
C GLU A 152 -19.42 -15.06 18.18
N ASP A 153 -20.08 -14.70 17.06
CA ASP A 153 -21.52 -14.96 16.85
C ASP A 153 -21.73 -16.26 16.06
N PRO A 154 -22.15 -17.37 16.70
CA PRO A 154 -22.37 -18.63 16.02
C PRO A 154 -23.53 -18.59 15.01
N ASN A 155 -24.40 -17.57 15.07
CA ASN A 155 -25.50 -17.40 14.13
C ASN A 155 -25.08 -16.60 12.88
N PHE A 156 -23.92 -15.95 12.90
CA PHE A 156 -23.41 -15.25 11.73
C PHE A 156 -23.04 -16.29 10.66
N PRO A 157 -23.55 -16.19 9.42
CA PRO A 157 -23.27 -17.17 8.37
C PRO A 157 -21.87 -16.95 7.76
N ALA A 158 -20.84 -17.06 8.60
CA ALA A 158 -19.44 -16.80 8.31
C ALA A 158 -19.00 -17.44 6.99
N LYS A 159 -19.22 -18.75 6.85
CA LYS A 159 -18.86 -19.52 5.66
C LYS A 159 -19.51 -18.98 4.38
N LYS A 160 -20.77 -18.54 4.46
CA LYS A 160 -21.48 -17.97 3.30
C LYS A 160 -20.94 -16.59 2.95
N TYR A 161 -20.66 -15.76 3.94
CA TYR A 161 -20.09 -14.43 3.75
C TYR A 161 -18.68 -14.52 3.16
N LEU A 162 -17.80 -15.31 3.80
CA LEU A 162 -16.43 -15.51 3.37
C LEU A 162 -16.34 -16.18 1.99
N GLY A 163 -17.28 -17.07 1.65
CA GLY A 163 -17.38 -17.68 0.32
C GLY A 163 -17.78 -16.73 -0.81
N LEU A 164 -18.08 -15.45 -0.53
CA LEU A 164 -18.26 -14.41 -1.55
C LEU A 164 -16.93 -13.87 -2.10
N PHE A 165 -15.83 -14.14 -1.39
CA PHE A 165 -14.49 -13.65 -1.70
C PHE A 165 -13.65 -14.79 -2.30
N GLY A 166 -12.71 -14.44 -3.17
CA GLY A 166 -11.76 -15.37 -3.78
C GLY A 166 -10.57 -15.73 -2.89
N GLY A 167 -10.34 -14.96 -1.82
CA GLY A 167 -9.25 -15.16 -0.87
C GLY A 167 -9.41 -14.29 0.37
N PHE A 168 -8.37 -14.25 1.19
CA PHE A 168 -8.39 -13.59 2.48
C PHE A 168 -7.16 -12.70 2.62
N GLN A 169 -7.37 -11.40 2.73
CA GLN A 169 -6.27 -10.43 2.78
C GLN A 169 -5.32 -10.70 3.95
N TRP A 170 -5.87 -11.12 5.10
CA TRP A 170 -5.07 -11.43 6.29
C TRP A 170 -4.31 -12.78 6.22
N ILE A 171 -4.58 -13.61 5.22
CA ILE A 171 -3.86 -14.88 4.99
C ILE A 171 -2.87 -14.69 3.85
N ASP A 172 -3.31 -14.12 2.74
CA ASP A 172 -2.55 -14.06 1.49
C ASP A 172 -1.41 -13.03 1.55
N ASP A 173 -1.54 -11.95 2.34
CA ASP A 173 -0.51 -10.91 2.48
C ASP A 173 0.48 -11.18 3.64
N GLN A 174 0.28 -12.23 4.43
CA GLN A 174 1.16 -12.53 5.57
C GLN A 174 2.30 -13.45 5.13
N VAL A 175 3.41 -12.83 4.72
CA VAL A 175 4.70 -13.51 4.73
C VAL A 175 5.04 -13.87 6.17
N ASP A 176 5.39 -15.14 6.40
CA ASP A 176 5.79 -15.61 7.72
C ASP A 176 6.97 -14.75 8.21
N PRO A 177 6.83 -14.03 9.35
CA PRO A 177 7.91 -13.20 9.88
C PRO A 177 9.21 -13.98 10.10
N ASP A 178 9.11 -15.26 10.45
CA ASP A 178 10.29 -16.10 10.66
C ASP A 178 11.03 -16.33 9.34
N GLU A 179 10.27 -16.52 8.25
CA GLU A 179 10.81 -16.72 6.92
C GLU A 179 11.53 -15.46 6.42
N GLU A 180 10.98 -14.27 6.67
CA GLU A 180 11.66 -13.01 6.33
C GLU A 180 12.99 -12.83 7.09
N VAL A 181 13.02 -13.17 8.39
CA VAL A 181 14.25 -13.10 9.21
C VAL A 181 15.31 -14.08 8.68
N ILE A 182 14.89 -15.29 8.30
CA ILE A 182 15.75 -16.32 7.70
C ILE A 182 16.30 -15.80 6.36
N GLN A 183 15.43 -15.37 5.45
CA GLN A 183 15.82 -14.87 4.13
C GLN A 183 16.77 -13.68 4.24
N PHE A 184 16.51 -12.75 5.15
CA PHE A 184 17.39 -11.60 5.37
C PHE A 184 18.80 -12.03 5.83
N GLU A 185 18.88 -12.94 6.79
CA GLU A 185 20.18 -13.43 7.27
C GLU A 185 20.92 -14.23 6.19
N VAL A 186 20.19 -14.97 5.35
CA VAL A 186 20.77 -15.67 4.18
C VAL A 186 21.39 -14.67 3.22
N VAL A 187 20.66 -13.62 2.83
CA VAL A 187 21.18 -12.54 1.99
C VAL A 187 22.41 -11.89 2.62
N ARG A 188 22.37 -11.62 3.93
CA ARG A 188 23.50 -11.04 4.67
C ARG A 188 24.74 -11.92 4.55
N ARG A 189 24.63 -13.23 4.77
CA ARG A 189 25.77 -14.17 4.67
C ARG A 189 26.27 -14.31 3.24
N LEU A 190 25.37 -14.44 2.26
CA LEU A 190 25.72 -14.49 0.84
C LEU A 190 26.52 -13.26 0.40
N HIS A 191 26.13 -12.08 0.86
CA HIS A 191 26.85 -10.86 0.54
C HIS A 191 28.16 -10.71 1.32
N ILE A 192 28.10 -10.79 2.66
CA ILE A 192 29.21 -10.41 3.53
C ILE A 192 30.26 -11.53 3.62
N ASP A 193 29.81 -12.78 3.73
CA ASP A 193 30.67 -13.93 3.98
C ASP A 193 31.12 -14.59 2.67
N HIS A 194 30.25 -14.58 1.65
CA HIS A 194 30.53 -15.18 0.34
C HIS A 194 30.86 -14.17 -0.77
N GLY A 195 30.73 -12.86 -0.52
CA GLY A 195 31.12 -11.82 -1.47
C GLY A 195 30.25 -11.71 -2.72
N LEU A 196 29.03 -12.27 -2.70
CA LEU A 196 28.10 -12.18 -3.83
C LEU A 196 27.59 -10.74 -3.97
N SER A 197 27.45 -10.30 -5.23
CA SER A 197 26.85 -8.99 -5.51
C SER A 197 25.33 -9.02 -5.26
N PRO A 198 24.70 -7.88 -4.94
CA PRO A 198 23.24 -7.79 -4.85
C PRO A 198 22.53 -8.36 -6.08
N GLN A 199 23.05 -8.06 -7.28
CA GLN A 199 22.48 -8.51 -8.54
C GLN A 199 22.56 -10.03 -8.68
N ASP A 200 23.69 -10.63 -8.26
CA ASP A 200 23.82 -12.09 -8.27
C ASP A 200 22.83 -12.73 -7.31
N ILE A 201 22.68 -12.16 -6.10
CA ILE A 201 21.73 -12.66 -5.09
C ILE A 201 20.29 -12.57 -5.63
N ASP A 202 19.86 -11.43 -6.18
CA ASP A 202 18.52 -11.31 -6.79
C ASP A 202 18.28 -12.34 -7.89
N CYS A 203 19.24 -12.51 -8.81
CA CYS A 203 19.14 -13.51 -9.87
C CYS A 203 18.99 -14.94 -9.30
N ILE A 204 19.78 -15.27 -8.27
CA ILE A 204 19.75 -16.60 -7.67
C ILE A 204 18.45 -16.82 -6.89
N LEU A 205 17.99 -15.84 -6.10
CA LEU A 205 16.75 -15.94 -5.34
C LEU A 205 15.54 -16.12 -6.28
N GLN A 206 15.53 -15.41 -7.41
CA GLN A 206 14.49 -15.59 -8.44
C GLN A 206 14.51 -17.01 -9.02
N LEU A 207 15.68 -17.54 -9.39
CA LEU A 207 15.83 -18.91 -9.88
C LEU A 207 15.47 -19.97 -8.83
N TYR A 208 15.78 -19.69 -7.57
CA TYR A 208 15.55 -20.59 -6.46
C TYR A 208 14.05 -20.70 -6.13
N GLY A 209 13.34 -19.56 -6.14
CA GLY A 209 11.90 -19.53 -5.87
C GLY A 209 11.05 -20.29 -6.89
N GLU A 210 11.52 -20.39 -8.15
CA GLU A 210 10.87 -21.21 -9.17
C GLU A 210 11.04 -22.73 -8.94
N GLN A 211 12.08 -23.17 -8.21
CA GLN A 211 12.46 -24.59 -8.10
C GLN A 211 12.06 -25.24 -6.78
N GLU A 212 12.14 -24.53 -5.65
CA GLU A 212 12.02 -25.15 -4.31
C GLU A 212 10.87 -24.58 -3.46
N ASP A 213 9.84 -24.00 -4.08
CA ASP A 213 8.62 -23.47 -3.41
C ASP A 213 8.94 -22.41 -2.32
N MET A 214 10.12 -21.83 -2.40
CA MET A 214 10.57 -20.77 -1.53
C MET A 214 10.13 -19.44 -2.12
N SER A 215 9.05 -18.88 -1.57
CA SER A 215 8.61 -17.53 -1.92
C SER A 215 9.59 -16.50 -1.34
N CYS A 216 10.74 -16.34 -1.99
CA CYS A 216 11.65 -15.25 -1.70
C CYS A 216 11.15 -13.98 -2.38
N LEU A 217 10.94 -12.94 -1.58
CA LEU A 217 10.78 -11.61 -2.14
C LEU A 217 12.09 -11.22 -2.86
N PRO A 218 12.02 -10.52 -4.01
CA PRO A 218 13.21 -9.86 -4.55
C PRO A 218 13.84 -8.99 -3.45
N LEU A 219 15.18 -8.86 -3.44
CA LEU A 219 15.89 -8.06 -2.44
C LEU A 219 15.25 -6.68 -2.30
N ARG A 220 14.96 -6.08 -3.46
CA ARG A 220 14.21 -4.83 -3.58
C ARG A 220 13.57 -4.72 -4.95
N ASP A 221 12.25 -4.58 -4.97
CA ASP A 221 11.48 -4.38 -6.22
C ASP A 221 11.21 -2.89 -6.46
N SER A 222 10.95 -2.14 -5.38
CA SER A 222 10.82 -0.69 -5.42
C SER A 222 11.40 -0.02 -4.16
N HIS A 223 11.24 1.29 -4.01
CA HIS A 223 11.62 1.97 -2.78
C HIS A 223 10.74 1.53 -1.59
N GLU A 224 9.52 1.05 -1.86
CA GLU A 224 8.48 0.64 -0.90
C GLU A 224 8.14 -0.86 -0.96
N SER A 225 8.94 -1.69 -1.65
CA SER A 225 8.68 -3.14 -1.77
C SER A 225 9.96 -3.98 -1.86
N GLY A 226 9.85 -5.26 -1.49
CA GLY A 226 10.94 -6.24 -1.47
C GLY A 226 11.44 -6.56 -0.06
N LEU A 227 12.29 -7.59 0.05
CA LEU A 227 12.74 -8.16 1.31
C LEU A 227 13.40 -7.12 2.24
N LEU A 228 14.28 -6.28 1.69
CA LEU A 228 14.99 -5.28 2.49
C LEU A 228 14.05 -4.18 3.01
N TRP A 229 13.03 -3.81 2.23
CA TRP A 229 12.01 -2.87 2.70
C TRP A 229 11.14 -3.52 3.78
N ALA A 230 10.63 -4.74 3.55
CA ALA A 230 9.78 -5.45 4.49
C ALA A 230 10.47 -5.60 5.85
N VAL A 231 11.72 -6.04 5.84
CA VAL A 231 12.53 -6.20 7.06
C VAL A 231 12.81 -4.87 7.76
N SER A 232 12.99 -3.77 7.00
CA SER A 232 13.20 -2.44 7.59
C SER A 232 11.99 -1.89 8.34
N GLN A 233 10.79 -2.41 8.08
CA GLN A 233 9.56 -2.03 8.78
C GLN A 233 9.31 -2.87 10.04
N ARG A 234 10.17 -3.85 10.34
CA ARG A 234 9.98 -4.78 11.45
C ARG A 234 10.98 -4.57 12.58
N ASP A 235 10.52 -4.86 13.78
CA ASP A 235 11.39 -5.09 14.93
C ASP A 235 11.97 -6.51 14.83
N LEU A 236 13.21 -6.61 14.37
CA LEU A 236 13.89 -7.90 14.26
C LEU A 236 14.21 -8.48 15.64
N PRO A 237 13.91 -9.77 15.89
CA PRO A 237 14.28 -10.40 17.15
C PRO A 237 15.80 -10.44 17.32
N GLU A 238 16.28 -10.38 18.57
CA GLU A 238 17.69 -10.56 18.90
C GLU A 238 18.10 -12.05 18.79
N VAL A 239 18.14 -12.55 17.55
CA VAL A 239 18.61 -13.90 17.25
C VAL A 239 20.11 -13.95 17.48
N ILE A 240 20.56 -14.89 18.30
CA ILE A 240 21.97 -15.20 18.48
C ILE A 240 22.31 -16.30 17.49
N TRP A 241 22.91 -15.91 16.37
CA TRP A 241 23.40 -16.83 15.34
C TRP A 241 24.62 -17.61 15.84
N HIS A 242 25.04 -18.66 15.14
CA HIS A 242 26.13 -19.54 15.60
C HIS A 242 27.47 -18.83 15.83
N TYR A 243 27.68 -17.65 15.21
CA TYR A 243 28.84 -16.79 15.47
C TYR A 243 28.81 -16.09 16.84
N GLY A 244 27.75 -16.29 17.64
CA GLY A 244 27.62 -15.80 19.01
C GLY A 244 27.27 -14.32 19.13
N LEU A 245 26.99 -13.64 18.02
CA LEU A 245 26.66 -12.21 18.01
C LEU A 245 25.17 -12.01 17.68
N PRO A 246 24.49 -11.11 18.42
CA PRO A 246 23.12 -10.74 18.09
C PRO A 246 23.09 -9.92 16.79
N PHE A 247 21.91 -9.88 16.17
CA PHE A 247 21.68 -9.14 14.93
C PHE A 247 22.23 -7.70 14.96
N SER A 248 21.97 -6.97 16.05
CA SER A 248 22.40 -5.57 16.24
C SER A 248 23.92 -5.36 16.21
N SER A 249 24.70 -6.41 16.50
CA SER A 249 26.17 -6.37 16.55
C SER A 249 26.84 -6.86 15.27
N ASN A 250 26.09 -7.51 14.37
CA ASN A 250 26.64 -8.02 13.11
C ASN A 250 26.80 -6.90 12.08
N LYS A 251 27.72 -7.12 11.12
CA LYS A 251 27.84 -6.25 9.94
C LYS A 251 26.51 -6.26 9.21
N GLN A 252 25.85 -5.11 9.17
CA GLN A 252 24.57 -4.92 8.50
C GLN A 252 24.78 -4.87 6.98
N LEU A 253 23.77 -5.31 6.24
CA LEU A 253 23.73 -5.06 4.80
C LEU A 253 23.80 -3.54 4.58
N PRO A 254 24.66 -3.07 3.66
CA PRO A 254 24.79 -1.64 3.44
C PRO A 254 23.44 -1.03 3.05
N PRO A 255 23.06 0.13 3.61
CA PRO A 255 21.79 0.77 3.29
C PRO A 255 21.66 1.15 1.80
N HIS A 256 22.78 1.18 1.06
CA HIS A 256 22.84 1.41 -0.38
C HIS A 256 22.70 0.13 -1.24
N PHE A 257 22.25 -0.99 -0.66
CA PHE A 257 21.62 -2.08 -1.44
C PHE A 257 20.34 -1.63 -2.15
N VAL A 258 19.83 -0.44 -1.82
CA VAL A 258 18.93 0.31 -2.71
C VAL A 258 19.71 0.64 -3.98
N PRO A 259 19.29 0.23 -5.18
CA PRO A 259 19.75 0.89 -6.39
C PRO A 259 19.52 2.38 -6.17
N LYS A 260 20.59 3.17 -5.99
CA LYS A 260 20.50 4.60 -5.61
C LYS A 260 19.67 5.43 -6.59
N PHE A 261 19.32 4.84 -7.72
CA PHE A 261 18.45 5.37 -8.75
C PHE A 261 17.69 4.18 -9.32
N LEU A 262 16.57 3.79 -8.69
CA LEU A 262 15.48 3.27 -9.51
C LEU A 262 15.25 4.30 -10.62
N ASN A 263 14.98 3.79 -11.81
CA ASN A 263 14.89 4.58 -13.02
C ASN A 263 14.12 5.86 -12.70
N PRO A 264 14.62 7.08 -12.96
CA PRO A 264 13.88 8.30 -12.64
C PRO A 264 12.43 8.29 -13.17
N LYS A 265 12.17 7.47 -14.19
CA LYS A 265 10.82 7.13 -14.68
C LYS A 265 9.85 6.64 -13.59
N ASP A 266 10.32 5.87 -12.62
CA ASP A 266 9.53 5.33 -11.51
C ASP A 266 9.29 6.42 -10.45
N ASP A 267 10.29 7.25 -10.16
CA ASP A 267 10.17 8.41 -9.26
C ASP A 267 9.30 9.55 -9.84
N PHE A 268 9.30 9.73 -11.17
CA PHE A 268 8.40 10.69 -11.83
C PHE A 268 6.92 10.29 -11.71
N GLY A 269 6.62 9.00 -11.55
CA GLY A 269 5.29 8.52 -11.20
C GLY A 269 4.83 9.04 -9.83
N MET A 270 5.77 9.32 -8.92
CA MET A 270 5.49 9.92 -7.61
C MET A 270 5.44 11.44 -7.64
N LEU A 271 6.24 12.11 -8.47
CA LEU A 271 6.20 13.58 -8.60
C LEU A 271 4.90 14.11 -9.24
N ASN A 272 4.25 13.31 -10.10
CA ASN A 272 2.90 13.62 -10.60
C ASN A 272 1.80 13.55 -9.50
N GLN A 273 2.15 13.19 -8.26
CA GLN A 273 1.23 13.19 -7.11
C GLN A 273 1.16 14.54 -6.38
N ALA A 274 1.98 15.54 -6.74
CA ALA A 274 1.98 16.82 -6.04
C ALA A 274 0.72 17.68 -6.30
N ASP A 275 0.10 17.56 -7.48
CA ASP A 275 -1.11 18.32 -7.84
C ASP A 275 -2.42 17.51 -7.68
N ASN A 276 -2.34 16.20 -7.45
CA ASN A 276 -3.48 15.36 -7.10
C ASN A 276 -3.43 15.09 -5.60
N CYS A 277 -4.45 15.48 -4.84
CA CYS A 277 -4.37 15.39 -3.38
C CYS A 277 -3.95 13.98 -2.93
N GLY A 278 -2.88 13.89 -2.12
CA GLY A 278 -2.20 12.64 -1.74
C GLY A 278 -3.04 11.57 -1.02
N VAL A 279 -4.36 11.75 -0.94
CA VAL A 279 -5.34 10.79 -0.43
C VAL A 279 -5.99 9.98 -1.56
N HIS A 280 -5.75 10.33 -2.84
CA HIS A 280 -6.48 9.74 -3.99
C HIS A 280 -5.63 8.93 -4.96
N VAL A 281 -4.31 8.83 -4.80
CA VAL A 281 -3.48 8.03 -5.70
C VAL A 281 -3.23 6.66 -5.08
N SER A 282 -4.16 5.72 -5.27
CA SER A 282 -3.80 4.31 -5.09
C SER A 282 -2.84 3.88 -6.19
N HIS A 283 -2.11 2.80 -5.96
CA HIS A 283 -1.23 2.16 -6.95
C HIS A 283 -1.97 1.88 -8.29
N GLU A 284 -3.28 1.67 -8.25
CA GLU A 284 -4.12 1.50 -9.45
C GLU A 284 -4.34 2.80 -10.24
N TRP A 285 -4.37 3.97 -9.59
CA TRP A 285 -4.43 5.27 -10.29
C TRP A 285 -3.09 5.65 -10.93
N GLN A 286 -1.97 5.12 -10.42
CA GLN A 286 -0.69 5.23 -11.12
C GLN A 286 -0.78 4.56 -12.50
N GLN A 287 -1.53 3.46 -12.64
CA GLN A 287 -1.77 2.81 -13.94
C GLN A 287 -2.65 3.66 -14.88
N GLN A 288 -3.48 4.56 -14.34
CA GLN A 288 -4.34 5.45 -15.13
C GLN A 288 -3.70 6.79 -15.42
N THR A 289 -2.59 7.12 -14.76
CA THR A 289 -1.86 8.34 -15.07
C THR A 289 -1.31 8.18 -16.48
N PRO A 290 -1.62 9.08 -17.43
CA PRO A 290 -1.11 8.95 -18.78
C PRO A 290 0.41 8.82 -18.71
N PRO A 291 1.01 7.87 -19.45
CA PRO A 291 2.43 7.62 -19.35
C PRO A 291 3.18 8.91 -19.64
N PHE A 292 4.19 9.21 -18.82
CA PHE A 292 5.03 10.36 -19.06
C PHE A 292 5.72 10.21 -20.41
N HIS A 293 5.37 11.10 -21.35
CA HIS A 293 5.99 11.18 -22.66
C HIS A 293 7.09 12.25 -22.60
N PRO A 294 8.37 11.88 -22.74
CA PRO A 294 9.46 12.85 -22.79
C PRO A 294 9.19 13.90 -23.86
N LYS A 295 9.35 15.18 -23.50
CA LYS A 295 9.24 16.26 -24.48
C LYS A 295 10.35 16.11 -25.52
N GLN A 296 10.00 16.31 -26.78
CA GLN A 296 10.98 16.35 -27.87
C GLN A 296 11.68 17.73 -27.85
N PRO A 297 13.00 17.80 -28.01
CA PRO A 297 13.69 19.09 -28.14
C PRO A 297 13.15 19.86 -29.33
N LEU A 298 12.86 21.15 -29.14
CA LEU A 298 12.51 22.06 -30.24
C LEU A 298 13.74 22.83 -30.71
N LEU A 299 14.80 22.90 -29.90
CA LEU A 299 16.03 23.64 -30.19
C LEU A 299 17.24 22.72 -30.22
N ALA A 300 18.04 22.82 -31.30
CA ALA A 300 19.37 22.25 -31.33
C ALA A 300 20.30 22.98 -30.33
N SER A 301 21.39 22.35 -29.89
CA SER A 301 22.32 22.99 -28.92
C SER A 301 22.95 24.24 -29.51
N THR A 302 23.21 24.25 -30.82
CA THR A 302 23.69 25.42 -31.57
C THR A 302 22.71 26.59 -31.56
N GLN A 303 21.40 26.32 -31.50
CA GLN A 303 20.38 27.38 -31.42
C GLN A 303 20.27 27.96 -30.00
N LEU A 304 20.59 27.18 -28.97
CA LEU A 304 20.68 27.68 -27.60
C LEU A 304 21.86 28.65 -27.43
N LEU A 305 23.00 28.41 -28.10
CA LEU A 305 24.12 29.37 -28.15
C LEU A 305 23.67 30.73 -28.68
N ALA A 306 22.84 30.76 -29.72
CA ALA A 306 22.34 32.01 -30.30
C ALA A 306 21.31 32.74 -29.42
N LYS A 307 20.68 32.05 -28.46
CA LYS A 307 19.69 32.64 -27.55
C LYS A 307 20.29 33.28 -26.31
N ALA A 308 21.47 32.85 -25.88
CA ALA A 308 22.10 33.41 -24.70
C ALA A 308 22.87 34.69 -25.05
N HIS A 309 22.71 35.72 -24.24
CA HIS A 309 23.26 37.05 -24.50
C HIS A 309 24.59 37.29 -23.79
N GLU A 310 24.73 36.82 -22.55
CA GLU A 310 25.89 37.10 -21.70
C GLU A 310 26.35 35.83 -20.95
N PRO A 311 27.66 35.65 -20.71
CA PRO A 311 28.17 34.50 -19.99
C PRO A 311 27.79 34.58 -18.51
N CYS A 312 27.25 33.48 -17.96
CA CYS A 312 26.86 33.41 -16.55
C CYS A 312 28.04 33.34 -15.57
N ASP A 313 29.20 32.83 -16.01
CA ASP A 313 30.44 32.70 -15.25
C ASP A 313 31.64 32.42 -16.18
N ASN A 314 32.84 32.28 -15.64
CA ASN A 314 34.08 31.93 -16.35
C ASN A 314 34.07 30.53 -16.98
N LYS A 315 33.18 29.64 -16.52
CA LYS A 315 32.91 28.31 -17.11
C LYS A 315 31.57 28.27 -17.85
N CYS A 316 31.11 29.40 -18.38
CA CYS A 316 29.89 29.46 -19.18
C CYS A 316 30.06 28.75 -20.52
N PHE A 317 28.98 28.10 -21.00
CA PHE A 317 28.97 27.45 -22.32
C PHE A 317 29.22 28.41 -23.50
N LEU A 318 28.91 29.70 -23.33
CA LEU A 318 29.23 30.75 -24.31
C LEU A 318 30.73 30.98 -24.50
N LEU A 319 31.56 30.56 -23.52
CA LEU A 319 33.01 30.74 -23.54
C LEU A 319 33.75 29.49 -24.05
N LEU A 320 33.03 28.45 -24.50
CA LEU A 320 33.63 27.23 -25.05
C LEU A 320 34.29 27.51 -26.40
N SER A 321 35.54 27.05 -26.56
CA SER A 321 36.20 27.05 -27.87
C SER A 321 35.54 26.03 -28.80
N GLU A 322 35.60 26.27 -30.12
CA GLU A 322 35.11 25.31 -31.12
C GLU A 322 35.76 23.93 -30.96
N GLU A 323 37.05 23.90 -30.57
CA GLU A 323 37.78 22.66 -30.30
C GLU A 323 37.18 21.88 -29.11
N ALA A 324 36.86 22.56 -28.00
CA ALA A 324 36.21 21.93 -26.86
C ALA A 324 34.81 21.40 -27.23
N LEU A 325 34.09 22.15 -28.09
CA LEU A 325 32.77 21.78 -28.59
C LEU A 325 32.76 20.51 -29.44
N ASN A 326 33.84 20.28 -30.20
CA ASN A 326 33.99 19.16 -31.12
C ASN A 326 34.59 17.93 -30.44
N ASN A 327 35.50 18.13 -29.48
CA ASN A 327 36.18 17.04 -28.78
C ASN A 327 35.41 16.54 -27.55
N HIS A 328 34.27 17.15 -27.20
CA HIS A 328 33.47 16.81 -26.01
C HIS A 328 34.30 16.74 -24.73
N ILE A 329 35.21 17.70 -24.53
CA ILE A 329 36.07 17.76 -23.35
C ILE A 329 35.29 18.39 -22.21
N PHE A 330 34.88 17.58 -21.22
CA PHE A 330 34.23 18.06 -19.99
C PHE A 330 34.97 17.56 -18.74
N ASP A 331 34.87 18.32 -17.64
CA ASP A 331 35.40 17.90 -16.33
C ASP A 331 34.71 16.58 -15.92
N ALA A 332 35.36 15.74 -15.12
CA ALA A 332 34.76 14.49 -14.64
C ALA A 332 33.47 14.79 -13.83
N VAL A 333 32.31 14.48 -14.41
CA VAL A 333 31.00 14.68 -13.77
C VAL A 333 30.56 13.39 -13.08
N PRO A 334 30.17 13.43 -11.80
CA PRO A 334 29.61 12.27 -11.10
C PRO A 334 28.39 11.68 -11.81
N VAL A 335 28.29 10.34 -11.82
CA VAL A 335 27.17 9.61 -12.46
C VAL A 335 25.80 10.06 -11.95
N SER A 336 25.70 10.42 -10.66
CA SER A 336 24.45 10.95 -10.08
C SER A 336 23.97 12.22 -10.78
N GLN A 337 24.87 13.14 -11.11
CA GLN A 337 24.52 14.39 -11.78
C GLN A 337 24.12 14.15 -13.25
N HIS A 338 24.73 13.17 -13.92
CA HIS A 338 24.28 12.72 -15.25
C HIS A 338 22.84 12.21 -15.22
N THR A 339 22.48 11.42 -14.21
CA THR A 339 21.11 10.89 -14.05
C THR A 339 20.08 12.01 -13.84
N VAL A 340 20.41 12.99 -13.00
CA VAL A 340 19.54 14.17 -12.77
C VAL A 340 19.37 14.98 -14.05
N LEU A 341 20.46 15.27 -14.77
CA LEU A 341 20.43 15.98 -16.05
C LEU A 341 19.57 15.26 -17.10
N ASN A 342 19.75 13.94 -17.24
CA ASN A 342 18.94 13.13 -18.15
C ASN A 342 17.46 13.13 -17.80
N SER A 343 17.13 13.28 -16.51
CA SER A 343 15.75 13.34 -16.03
C SER A 343 15.12 14.69 -16.36
N ILE A 344 15.83 15.79 -16.12
CA ILE A 344 15.37 17.14 -16.45
C ILE A 344 15.20 17.31 -17.95
N LEU A 345 16.15 16.82 -18.77
CA LEU A 345 16.06 16.95 -20.23
C LEU A 345 14.88 16.17 -20.84
N LYS A 346 14.35 15.15 -20.17
CA LYS A 346 13.10 14.51 -20.60
C LYS A 346 11.88 15.39 -20.36
N VAL A 347 11.90 16.22 -19.31
CA VAL A 347 10.80 17.11 -18.91
C VAL A 347 10.88 18.45 -19.65
N GLU A 348 12.09 19.01 -19.78
CA GLU A 348 12.34 20.31 -20.41
C GLU A 348 13.66 20.26 -21.22
N PRO A 349 13.63 19.71 -22.45
CA PRO A 349 14.83 19.55 -23.28
C PRO A 349 15.43 20.88 -23.77
N ASP A 350 14.64 21.95 -23.77
CA ASP A 350 15.04 23.27 -24.28
C ASP A 350 15.43 24.26 -23.16
N ILE A 351 15.60 23.76 -21.94
CA ILE A 351 16.13 24.52 -20.79
C ILE A 351 17.52 25.09 -21.12
N GLN A 352 17.78 26.33 -20.68
CA GLN A 352 19.07 26.96 -20.90
C GLN A 352 20.18 26.21 -20.14
N PRO A 353 21.38 26.05 -20.71
CA PRO A 353 22.49 25.36 -20.04
C PRO A 353 22.91 26.02 -18.72
N CYS A 354 22.72 27.33 -18.58
CA CYS A 354 22.96 28.05 -17.32
C CYS A 354 22.01 27.57 -16.21
N ASP A 355 20.71 27.48 -16.49
CA ASP A 355 19.72 27.01 -15.52
C ASP A 355 19.92 25.52 -15.20
N LEU A 356 20.19 24.71 -16.23
CA LEU A 356 20.47 23.29 -16.07
C LEU A 356 21.70 23.05 -15.18
N ALA A 357 22.73 23.87 -15.30
CA ALA A 357 23.92 23.80 -14.46
C ALA A 357 23.64 24.10 -12.99
N VAL A 358 22.78 25.09 -12.71
CA VAL A 358 22.33 25.37 -11.34
C VAL A 358 21.55 24.20 -10.76
N ILE A 359 20.60 23.63 -11.53
CA ILE A 359 19.75 22.53 -11.06
C ILE A 359 20.56 21.24 -10.84
N CYS A 360 21.52 20.96 -11.72
CA CYS A 360 22.32 19.73 -11.63
C CYS A 360 23.61 19.87 -10.83
N GLU A 361 23.85 21.02 -10.20
CA GLU A 361 25.07 21.33 -9.44
C GLU A 361 26.37 21.06 -10.22
N MET A 362 26.39 21.45 -11.50
CA MET A 362 27.55 21.27 -12.38
C MET A 362 27.93 22.59 -13.08
N THR A 363 29.04 22.61 -13.81
CA THR A 363 29.43 23.80 -14.57
C THR A 363 28.54 23.97 -15.80
N CYS A 364 28.32 25.22 -16.19
CA CYS A 364 27.50 25.56 -17.36
C CYS A 364 28.03 24.94 -18.67
N SER A 365 29.35 24.91 -18.85
CA SER A 365 30.01 24.21 -19.95
C SER A 365 29.70 22.70 -19.96
N ASN A 366 29.77 22.03 -18.81
CA ASN A 366 29.48 20.60 -18.72
C ASN A 366 28.00 20.31 -19.02
N ALA A 367 27.08 21.10 -18.45
CA ALA A 367 25.65 20.95 -18.72
C ALA A 367 25.33 21.06 -20.22
N PHE A 368 25.94 22.01 -20.92
CA PHE A 368 25.79 22.17 -22.36
C PHE A 368 26.34 20.97 -23.15
N LEU A 369 27.57 20.54 -22.86
CA LEU A 369 28.22 19.43 -23.58
C LEU A 369 27.47 18.11 -23.35
N LEU A 370 27.02 17.85 -22.12
CA LEU A 370 26.20 16.69 -21.79
C LEU A 370 24.84 16.74 -22.45
N ARG A 371 24.17 17.90 -22.49
CA ARG A 371 22.93 18.06 -23.25
C ARG A 371 23.13 17.73 -24.72
N LYS A 372 24.19 18.26 -25.35
CA LYS A 372 24.52 18.00 -26.76
C LYS A 372 24.79 16.52 -27.00
N GLN A 373 25.47 15.85 -26.07
CA GLN A 373 25.72 14.41 -26.13
C GLN A 373 24.41 13.57 -26.02
N VAL A 374 23.50 13.97 -25.14
CA VAL A 374 22.27 13.22 -24.84
C VAL A 374 21.21 13.41 -25.91
N LEU A 375 20.99 14.64 -26.39
CA LEU A 375 19.92 14.96 -27.34
C LEU A 375 20.39 14.97 -28.80
N GLY A 376 21.70 15.08 -29.05
CA GLY A 376 22.26 15.34 -30.37
C GLY A 376 21.93 16.76 -30.87
N ASP A 377 22.49 17.11 -32.04
CA ASP A 377 22.20 18.38 -32.73
C ASP A 377 21.29 18.21 -33.95
N ASP A 378 20.86 16.97 -34.27
CA ASP A 378 20.01 16.64 -35.42
C ASP A 378 18.52 16.97 -35.19
N VAL A 379 18.23 17.97 -34.35
CA VAL A 379 16.86 18.39 -34.02
C VAL A 379 16.26 19.06 -35.25
N LYS A 380 15.39 18.34 -35.96
CA LYS A 380 14.63 18.91 -37.08
C LYS A 380 13.65 19.93 -36.50
N PRO A 381 13.71 21.21 -36.90
CA PRO A 381 12.71 22.17 -36.45
C PRO A 381 11.32 21.63 -36.81
N PRO A 382 10.34 21.69 -35.90
CA PRO A 382 9.00 21.19 -36.18
C PRO A 382 8.52 21.85 -37.46
N SER A 383 8.21 21.04 -38.48
CA SER A 383 7.78 21.57 -39.78
C SER A 383 6.64 22.57 -39.52
N ALA A 384 6.74 23.78 -40.10
CA ALA A 384 5.85 24.90 -39.81
C ALA A 384 4.34 24.56 -39.92
N ASN A 385 4.01 23.44 -40.57
CA ASN A 385 2.67 22.92 -40.75
C ASN A 385 2.06 22.24 -39.50
N VAL A 386 2.84 21.83 -38.49
CA VAL A 386 2.29 21.15 -37.29
C VAL A 386 1.63 22.13 -36.31
N ARG A 387 2.06 23.40 -36.27
CA ARG A 387 1.49 24.40 -35.36
C ARG A 387 0.03 24.75 -35.65
N LYS A 388 -0.47 24.53 -36.88
CA LYS A 388 -1.88 24.81 -37.21
C LYS A 388 -2.88 23.77 -36.72
N ARG A 389 -2.45 22.60 -36.24
CA ARG A 389 -3.37 21.49 -35.90
C ARG A 389 -3.75 21.40 -34.42
N ASN A 390 -3.01 22.07 -33.53
CA ASN A 390 -3.25 22.03 -32.08
C ASN A 390 -3.96 23.27 -31.53
N GLU A 391 -4.26 24.26 -32.37
CA GLU A 391 -5.25 25.28 -32.06
C GLU A 391 -6.63 24.67 -32.36
N ILE A 392 -7.26 24.08 -31.34
CA ILE A 392 -8.64 23.62 -31.40
C ILE A 392 -9.52 24.84 -31.69
N SER A 393 -9.97 24.94 -32.95
CA SER A 393 -10.98 25.93 -33.37
C SER A 393 -12.28 25.65 -32.62
N PRO A 394 -12.91 26.63 -31.92
CA PRO A 394 -14.08 26.39 -31.07
C PRO A 394 -15.41 26.11 -31.82
N GLN A 395 -15.37 25.71 -33.09
CA GLN A 395 -16.58 25.58 -33.90
C GLN A 395 -16.56 24.28 -34.69
N ASP A 396 -16.93 23.19 -34.01
CA ASP A 396 -17.38 21.98 -34.69
C ASP A 396 -18.89 21.80 -34.43
N PRO A 397 -19.77 22.12 -35.39
CA PRO A 397 -21.22 22.17 -35.20
C PRO A 397 -21.91 20.78 -35.12
N GLY A 398 -21.17 19.72 -34.79
CA GLY A 398 -21.67 18.33 -34.71
C GLY A 398 -21.84 17.75 -33.30
N SER A 399 -21.41 18.45 -32.24
CA SER A 399 -21.51 17.94 -30.86
C SER A 399 -22.92 18.17 -30.27
N THR A 400 -23.74 17.12 -30.21
CA THR A 400 -25.00 17.14 -29.43
C THR A 400 -24.70 17.13 -27.94
N HIS A 401 -24.71 18.30 -27.31
CA HIS A 401 -24.66 18.45 -25.85
C HIS A 401 -26.03 18.12 -25.24
N VAL A 402 -26.10 17.06 -24.44
CA VAL A 402 -27.27 16.79 -23.59
C VAL A 402 -27.06 17.52 -22.26
N GLN A 403 -27.69 18.69 -22.10
CA GLN A 403 -27.81 19.33 -20.80
C GLN A 403 -28.86 18.59 -19.97
N ARG A 404 -28.44 17.96 -18.87
CA ARG A 404 -29.34 17.53 -17.80
C ARG A 404 -29.05 18.33 -16.55
N THR A 405 -30.08 19.03 -16.08
CA THR A 405 -30.07 19.70 -14.78
C THR A 405 -30.43 18.69 -13.71
N VAL A 406 -29.52 18.46 -12.75
CA VAL A 406 -29.78 17.58 -11.61
C VAL A 406 -29.98 18.45 -10.37
N PRO A 407 -31.06 18.27 -9.59
CA PRO A 407 -31.25 19.02 -8.35
C PRO A 407 -30.20 18.55 -7.33
N VAL A 408 -29.36 19.47 -6.87
CA VAL A 408 -28.40 19.21 -5.78
C VAL A 408 -28.90 19.97 -4.55
N ILE A 409 -29.09 19.25 -3.46
CA ILE A 409 -29.48 19.84 -2.17
C ILE A 409 -28.21 20.31 -1.47
N ARG A 410 -28.08 21.62 -1.29
CA ARG A 410 -26.98 22.21 -0.53
C ARG A 410 -27.51 22.63 0.84
N ARG A 411 -26.85 22.17 1.91
CA ARG A 411 -27.15 22.63 3.27
C ARG A 411 -26.33 23.87 3.58
N LYS A 412 -27.00 25.00 3.74
CA LYS A 412 -26.40 26.22 4.30
C LYS A 412 -27.33 26.74 5.39
N ASN A 413 -26.81 26.91 6.61
CA ASN A 413 -27.54 27.50 7.75
C ASN A 413 -28.93 26.88 8.01
N HIS A 414 -29.01 25.55 8.06
CA HIS A 414 -30.26 24.81 8.35
C HIS A 414 -31.43 25.02 7.37
N VAL A 415 -31.20 25.63 6.21
CA VAL A 415 -32.19 25.70 5.11
C VAL A 415 -31.70 24.82 3.96
N ASN A 416 -32.60 23.97 3.45
CA ASN A 416 -32.34 23.18 2.24
C ASN A 416 -32.57 24.07 1.03
N GLU A 417 -31.51 24.40 0.30
CA GLU A 417 -31.60 25.10 -0.98
C GLU A 417 -31.40 24.08 -2.11
N THR A 418 -32.33 24.06 -3.07
CA THR A 418 -32.19 23.24 -4.28
C THR A 418 -31.49 24.09 -5.33
N VAL A 419 -30.27 23.73 -5.68
CA VAL A 419 -29.51 24.45 -6.71
C VAL A 419 -29.41 23.54 -7.94
N GLY A 420 -29.77 24.07 -9.12
CA GLY A 420 -29.62 23.36 -10.37
C GLY A 420 -28.14 23.28 -10.76
N ALA A 421 -27.57 22.07 -10.76
CA ALA A 421 -26.24 21.83 -11.32
C ALA A 421 -26.38 21.36 -12.78
N THR A 422 -25.58 21.94 -13.67
CA THR A 422 -25.52 21.52 -15.07
C THR A 422 -24.32 20.61 -15.25
N VAL A 423 -24.56 19.36 -15.65
CA VAL A 423 -23.49 18.41 -15.96
C VAL A 423 -23.35 18.33 -17.49
N ILE A 424 -22.14 18.59 -17.99
CA ILE A 424 -21.79 18.43 -19.40
C ILE A 424 -21.07 17.09 -19.52
N VAL A 425 -21.65 16.15 -20.27
CA VAL A 425 -21.03 14.86 -20.59
C VAL A 425 -20.59 14.90 -22.04
N GLY A 426 -19.32 14.61 -22.31
CA GLY A 426 -18.78 14.50 -23.67
C GLY A 426 -18.41 13.05 -24.02
N GLY A 427 -18.81 12.60 -25.22
CA GLY A 427 -18.22 11.46 -25.95
C GLY A 427 -18.80 10.07 -25.68
N ASP A 428 -19.28 9.45 -26.76
CA ASP A 428 -19.53 8.02 -27.06
C ASP A 428 -20.34 7.17 -26.06
N PHE A 429 -21.66 7.40 -26.06
CA PHE A 429 -22.65 6.52 -25.41
C PHE A 429 -23.87 6.22 -26.29
N GLN A 430 -23.71 6.30 -27.61
CA GLN A 430 -24.82 6.08 -28.56
C GLN A 430 -25.16 4.59 -28.76
N ASP A 431 -24.20 3.69 -28.61
CA ASP A 431 -24.41 2.26 -28.85
C ASP A 431 -25.18 1.54 -27.71
N ALA A 432 -25.13 2.08 -26.49
CA ALA A 432 -25.86 1.50 -25.35
C ALA A 432 -27.36 1.85 -25.35
N ILE A 433 -27.78 2.91 -26.05
CA ILE A 433 -29.17 3.37 -26.03
C ILE A 433 -30.02 2.64 -27.09
N GLN A 434 -29.43 2.18 -28.20
CA GLN A 434 -30.17 1.39 -29.20
C GLN A 434 -30.48 -0.04 -28.73
N ALA A 435 -29.72 -0.61 -27.79
CA ALA A 435 -29.98 -1.95 -27.26
C ALA A 435 -31.21 -2.05 -26.34
N VAL A 436 -31.73 -0.92 -25.84
CA VAL A 436 -32.89 -0.88 -24.91
C VAL A 436 -34.19 -0.48 -25.62
N ALA A 437 -34.13 0.04 -26.84
CA ALA A 437 -35.30 0.52 -27.59
C ALA A 437 -36.11 -0.60 -28.32
N GLY A 438 -35.74 -1.87 -28.15
CA GLY A 438 -36.31 -3.01 -28.89
C GLY A 438 -37.45 -3.78 -28.20
N THR A 439 -37.84 -3.44 -26.97
CA THR A 439 -38.87 -4.20 -26.24
C THR A 439 -40.22 -3.48 -26.22
N ASN A 440 -41.09 -3.91 -27.14
CA ASN A 440 -42.51 -3.53 -27.17
C ASN A 440 -43.23 -4.01 -25.89
N LEU A 441 -43.79 -3.08 -25.12
CA LEU A 441 -44.82 -3.36 -24.09
C LEU A 441 -46.08 -2.53 -24.42
N PRO A 442 -47.28 -3.06 -24.16
CA PRO A 442 -48.53 -2.54 -24.75
C PRO A 442 -49.00 -1.25 -24.07
N ALA A 443 -49.61 -0.39 -24.89
CA ALA A 443 -50.27 0.84 -24.48
C ALA A 443 -51.44 0.56 -23.51
N ILE A 444 -51.46 1.27 -22.38
CA ILE A 444 -52.64 1.37 -21.52
C ILE A 444 -53.21 2.80 -21.65
N GLN A 445 -54.48 2.83 -22.04
CA GLN A 445 -55.30 4.02 -22.26
C GLN A 445 -55.57 4.79 -20.96
N ASN A 446 -55.71 6.11 -21.10
CA ASN A 446 -56.17 7.03 -20.07
C ASN A 446 -57.64 6.77 -19.67
N ALA A 447 -57.91 6.76 -18.36
CA ALA A 447 -59.24 7.08 -17.82
C ALA A 447 -59.13 7.78 -16.45
N SER A 448 -59.58 9.03 -16.46
CA SER A 448 -60.19 9.90 -15.43
C SER A 448 -60.36 9.45 -13.96
N ALA A 449 -59.96 10.39 -13.08
CA ALA A 449 -60.63 10.91 -11.87
C ALA A 449 -61.07 9.97 -10.71
N GLY A 450 -60.49 10.19 -9.52
CA GLY A 450 -61.02 9.68 -8.25
C GLY A 450 -60.15 10.03 -7.04
N LYS A 451 -60.78 10.42 -5.93
CA LYS A 451 -60.20 11.04 -4.72
C LYS A 451 -59.40 10.09 -3.82
N GLN A 452 -58.23 10.55 -3.34
CA GLN A 452 -57.65 10.47 -1.98
C GLN A 452 -57.56 9.11 -1.21
N PRO A 453 -56.81 9.02 -0.08
CA PRO A 453 -55.54 8.28 0.02
C PRO A 453 -55.62 7.00 0.87
N VAL A 454 -54.53 6.20 0.91
CA VAL A 454 -53.96 5.52 2.11
C VAL A 454 -52.75 4.66 1.70
N ASN A 455 -51.74 4.68 2.58
CA ASN A 455 -50.47 3.95 2.57
C ASN A 455 -50.55 2.47 2.18
N ALA A 456 -49.63 2.02 1.31
CA ALA A 456 -49.19 0.63 1.30
C ALA A 456 -47.71 0.53 0.88
N THR A 457 -46.94 -0.21 1.67
CA THR A 457 -45.52 -0.53 1.55
C THR A 457 -45.22 -1.31 0.27
N ARG A 458 -44.25 -0.82 -0.53
CA ARG A 458 -43.79 -1.49 -1.76
C ARG A 458 -42.63 -2.44 -1.44
N LYS A 459 -42.89 -3.75 -1.47
CA LYS A 459 -41.87 -4.80 -1.59
C LYS A 459 -41.25 -4.71 -2.98
N SER A 460 -39.93 -4.60 -3.08
CA SER A 460 -39.18 -4.79 -4.33
C SER A 460 -38.63 -6.21 -4.39
N ALA A 461 -38.94 -6.92 -5.48
CA ALA A 461 -38.33 -8.18 -5.86
C ALA A 461 -36.93 -7.95 -6.49
N PRO A 462 -35.97 -8.87 -6.34
CA PRO A 462 -34.63 -8.71 -6.93
C PRO A 462 -34.64 -9.04 -8.42
N HIS A 463 -33.95 -8.21 -9.22
CA HIS A 463 -33.57 -8.51 -10.59
C HIS A 463 -32.38 -9.48 -10.59
N ALA A 464 -32.49 -10.56 -11.36
CA ALA A 464 -31.41 -11.50 -11.60
C ALA A 464 -30.38 -10.87 -12.56
N MET A 465 -29.12 -10.82 -12.14
CA MET A 465 -27.98 -10.44 -12.97
C MET A 465 -27.29 -11.73 -13.43
N HIS A 466 -27.27 -11.97 -14.74
CA HIS A 466 -26.47 -13.06 -15.32
C HIS A 466 -25.01 -12.64 -15.35
N VAL A 467 -24.15 -13.32 -14.58
CA VAL A 467 -22.69 -13.20 -14.65
C VAL A 467 -22.16 -14.40 -15.43
N ILE A 468 -21.42 -14.14 -16.49
CA ILE A 468 -20.64 -15.15 -17.22
C ILE A 468 -19.33 -15.33 -16.46
N ILE A 469 -19.16 -16.47 -15.78
CA ILE A 469 -17.94 -16.83 -15.04
C ILE A 469 -17.05 -17.64 -15.97
N ASN A 470 -15.80 -17.21 -16.13
CA ASN A 470 -14.73 -18.01 -16.72
C ASN A 470 -14.00 -18.72 -15.57
N ALA A 471 -14.20 -20.03 -15.42
CA ALA A 471 -13.70 -20.81 -14.30
C ALA A 471 -12.27 -21.30 -14.54
N ARG A 472 -11.33 -20.89 -13.68
CA ARG A 472 -10.15 -21.70 -13.32
C ARG A 472 -10.32 -22.09 -11.86
N THR A 473 -10.63 -23.36 -11.64
CA THR A 473 -10.85 -23.94 -10.32
C THR A 473 -9.49 -24.38 -9.75
N GLN A 474 -9.02 -23.74 -8.68
CA GLN A 474 -8.08 -24.37 -7.75
C GLN A 474 -8.90 -24.97 -6.60
N VAL A 475 -8.71 -26.27 -6.36
CA VAL A 475 -9.41 -27.02 -5.31
C VAL A 475 -8.50 -27.01 -4.09
N TYR A 476 -8.88 -26.29 -3.04
CA TYR A 476 -8.29 -26.46 -1.71
C TYR A 476 -8.98 -27.63 -1.01
N SER A 477 -8.18 -28.52 -0.40
CA SER A 477 -8.69 -29.66 0.38
C SER A 477 -9.33 -29.18 1.70
N GLU A 478 -10.38 -29.89 2.15
CA GLU A 478 -11.16 -29.57 3.35
C GLU A 478 -10.34 -29.53 4.66
N GLU A 479 -9.11 -30.03 4.67
CA GLU A 479 -8.29 -30.15 5.88
C GLU A 479 -7.74 -28.82 6.41
N HIS A 480 -7.55 -27.80 5.56
CA HIS A 480 -7.05 -26.49 6.03
C HIS A 480 -8.11 -25.65 6.76
N LEU A 481 -9.40 -25.90 6.52
CA LEU A 481 -10.48 -25.13 7.14
C LEU A 481 -10.77 -25.53 8.60
N MET A 482 -10.27 -26.69 9.04
CA MET A 482 -10.53 -27.25 10.37
C MET A 482 -9.57 -26.74 11.46
N PHE A 483 -8.47 -26.07 11.09
CA PHE A 483 -7.51 -25.54 12.08
C PHE A 483 -7.77 -24.08 12.48
N VAL A 484 -8.76 -23.42 11.88
CA VAL A 484 -9.06 -21.97 12.07
C VAL A 484 -10.44 -21.72 12.72
N LEU A 485 -11.20 -22.77 13.02
CA LEU A 485 -12.40 -22.74 13.90
C LEU A 485 -12.03 -23.29 15.28
#